data_AF-A0AA37QDE3-F1
#
_entry.id   AF-A0AA37QDE3-F1
#
_cell.length_a   1.000
_cell.length_b   1.000
_cell.length_c   1.000
_cell.angle_alpha   90.00
_cell.angle_beta   90.00
_cell.angle_gamma   90.00
#
_symmetry.space_group_name_H-M   'P 1'
#
loop_
_entity.id
_entity.type
_entity.pdbx_description
1 polymer ?
#
loop_
_entity_poly.entity_id
_entity_poly.type
_entity_poly.pdbx_seq_one_letter_code
_entity_poly.pdbx_strand_id
1 'polypeptide(L)'
;MTEQTAALCVIVLGAAGVVAPVRALRRELRSRAWPRAPGRVLAARMELYVDRAGGRAPRLGDVEPIIRAEYTVDGVRYSTASVRWAGVPSWAATRTLARYPEGAAVVVAYDPAEPTVGLLEPGPTLVSGTQVALGLGAVLLGLLWLHVASAAR
;
A
#
# COMPACT_ATOMS: atom_id res chain seq x y z
N MET A 1 13.87 13.75 35.98
CA MET A 1 13.08 12.54 35.67
C MET A 1 12.14 12.74 34.47
N THR A 2 11.44 13.87 34.35
CA THR A 2 10.48 14.16 33.26
C THR A 2 11.06 14.09 31.84
N GLU A 3 12.27 14.59 31.61
CA GLU A 3 12.89 14.61 30.26
C GLU A 3 13.26 13.23 29.72
N GLN A 4 13.73 12.32 30.59
CA GLN A 4 14.07 10.95 30.19
C GLN A 4 12.81 10.15 29.83
N THR A 5 11.72 10.37 30.56
CA THR A 5 10.43 9.74 30.25
C THR A 5 9.87 10.24 28.91
N ALA A 6 9.97 11.55 28.64
CA ALA A 6 9.52 12.13 27.37
C ALA A 6 10.27 11.55 26.16
N ALA A 7 11.60 11.44 26.25
CA ALA A 7 12.40 10.89 25.16
C ALA A 7 12.15 9.39 24.93
N LEU A 8 11.93 8.60 25.99
CA LEU A 8 11.51 7.20 25.89
C LEU A 8 10.15 7.06 25.19
N CYS A 9 9.18 7.92 25.52
CA CYS A 9 7.88 7.93 24.84
C CYS A 9 8.02 8.20 23.33
N VAL A 10 8.87 9.15 22.92
CA VAL A 10 9.11 9.45 21.49
C VAL A 10 9.72 8.24 20.77
N ILE A 11 10.69 7.56 21.37
CA ILE A 11 11.33 6.38 20.78
C ILE A 11 10.34 5.23 20.67
N VAL A 12 9.56 4.96 21.71
CA VAL A 12 8.57 3.86 21.72
C VAL A 12 7.45 4.13 20.70
N LEU A 13 6.93 5.35 20.64
CA LEU A 13 5.90 5.73 19.66
C LEU A 13 6.44 5.67 18.23
N GLY A 14 7.67 6.13 18.00
CA GLY A 14 8.34 6.02 16.70
C GLY A 14 8.54 4.56 16.29
N ALA A 15 9.09 3.73 17.18
CA ALA A 15 9.34 2.31 16.90
C ALA A 15 8.03 1.53 16.64
N ALA A 16 6.99 1.78 17.44
CA ALA A 16 5.67 1.19 17.24
C ALA A 16 5.07 1.59 15.89
N GLY A 17 5.24 2.86 15.49
CA GLY A 17 4.76 3.39 14.21
C GLY A 17 5.45 2.81 12.97
N VAL A 18 6.63 2.21 13.10
CA VAL A 18 7.43 1.68 11.97
C VAL A 18 7.05 0.26 11.57
N VAL A 19 6.47 -0.53 12.47
CA VAL A 19 6.25 -1.98 12.24
C VAL A 19 5.32 -2.25 11.06
N ALA A 20 4.14 -1.61 11.01
CA ALA A 20 3.18 -1.83 9.94
C ALA A 20 3.68 -1.32 8.56
N PRO A 21 4.26 -0.10 8.45
CA PRO A 21 4.87 0.38 7.21
C PRO A 21 5.96 -0.53 6.68
N VAL A 22 6.84 -1.06 7.56
CA VAL A 22 7.91 -1.99 7.14
C VAL A 22 7.32 -3.30 6.59
N ARG A 23 6.25 -3.82 7.20
CA ARG A 23 5.56 -5.01 6.69
C ARG A 23 4.92 -4.75 5.33
N ALA A 24 4.26 -3.61 5.15
CA ALA A 24 3.68 -3.21 3.88
C ALA A 24 4.77 -3.08 2.79
N LEU A 25 5.86 -2.37 3.08
CA LEU A 25 6.97 -2.20 2.16
C LEU A 25 7.62 -3.55 1.77
N ARG A 26 7.77 -4.48 2.72
CA ARG A 26 8.28 -5.83 2.42
C ARG A 26 7.38 -6.60 1.46
N ARG A 27 6.05 -6.49 1.60
CA ARG A 27 5.08 -7.12 0.68
C ARG A 27 5.16 -6.51 -0.72
N GLU A 28 5.23 -5.20 -0.81
CA GLU A 28 5.37 -4.47 -2.07
C GLU A 28 6.69 -4.76 -2.79
N LEU A 29 7.79 -4.92 -2.04
CA LEU A 29 9.07 -5.31 -2.62
C LEU A 29 9.04 -6.75 -3.13
N ARG A 30 8.41 -7.67 -2.40
CA ARG A 30 8.24 -9.05 -2.85
C ARG A 30 7.40 -9.15 -4.12
N SER A 31 6.38 -8.30 -4.28
CA SER A 31 5.54 -8.34 -5.48
C SER A 31 6.27 -7.95 -6.76
N ARG A 32 7.43 -7.29 -6.68
CA ARG A 32 8.28 -7.04 -7.86
C ARG A 32 8.78 -8.32 -8.53
N ALA A 33 9.03 -9.36 -7.74
CA ALA A 33 9.55 -10.64 -8.20
C ALA A 33 8.45 -11.65 -8.51
N TRP A 34 7.17 -11.25 -8.39
CA TRP A 34 6.06 -12.15 -8.67
C TRP A 34 6.01 -12.55 -10.14
N PRO A 35 5.65 -13.81 -10.42
CA PRO A 35 5.39 -14.28 -11.77
C PRO A 35 4.25 -13.49 -12.42
N ARG A 36 4.28 -13.44 -13.75
CA ARG A 36 3.39 -12.62 -14.56
C ARG A 36 2.56 -13.49 -15.48
N ALA A 37 1.27 -13.21 -15.56
CA ALA A 37 0.33 -13.88 -16.44
C ALA A 37 -0.36 -12.86 -17.38
N PRO A 38 -0.56 -13.20 -18.66
CA PRO A 38 -1.37 -12.39 -19.55
C PRO A 38 -2.84 -12.41 -19.10
N GLY A 39 -3.50 -11.28 -19.28
CA GLY A 39 -4.87 -11.06 -18.86
C GLY A 39 -5.57 -9.98 -19.67
N ARG A 40 -6.81 -9.68 -19.27
CA ARG A 40 -7.65 -8.68 -19.91
C ARG A 40 -8.45 -7.89 -18.89
N VAL A 41 -8.63 -6.60 -19.13
CA VAL A 41 -9.53 -5.76 -18.32
C VAL A 41 -10.97 -6.15 -18.63
N LEU A 42 -11.71 -6.55 -17.60
CA LEU A 42 -13.15 -6.83 -17.66
C LEU A 42 -14.00 -5.61 -17.41
N ALA A 43 -13.55 -4.68 -16.56
CA ALA A 43 -14.27 -3.45 -16.26
C ALA A 43 -13.31 -2.39 -15.72
N ALA A 44 -13.55 -1.13 -16.07
CA ALA A 44 -12.82 0.01 -15.54
C ALA A 44 -13.80 1.15 -15.28
N ARG A 45 -14.14 1.39 -14.01
CA ARG A 45 -15.15 2.37 -13.63
C ARG A 45 -14.89 2.98 -12.26
N MET A 46 -15.52 4.13 -12.03
CA MET A 46 -15.60 4.74 -10.70
C MET A 46 -16.71 4.05 -9.92
N GLU A 47 -16.42 3.56 -8.72
CA GLU A 47 -17.39 2.86 -7.86
C GLU A 47 -17.35 3.46 -6.44
N LEU A 48 -18.51 3.50 -5.78
CA LEU A 48 -18.57 3.94 -4.38
C LEU A 48 -17.85 2.91 -3.51
N TYR A 49 -16.76 3.34 -2.89
CA TYR A 49 -16.05 2.58 -1.87
C TYR A 49 -16.97 2.40 -0.66
N VAL A 50 -17.37 1.16 -0.42
CA VAL A 50 -18.09 0.76 0.78
C VAL A 50 -17.08 0.08 1.70
N ASP A 51 -16.68 0.76 2.77
CA ASP A 51 -15.86 0.15 3.80
C ASP A 51 -16.66 -1.00 4.44
N ARG A 52 -16.28 -2.25 4.16
CA ARG A 52 -16.95 -3.42 4.73
C ARG A 52 -16.64 -3.60 6.22
N ALA A 53 -15.63 -2.91 6.76
CA ALA A 53 -15.17 -3.08 8.14
C ALA A 53 -15.80 -2.09 9.13
N GLY A 54 -16.29 -0.95 8.65
CA GLY A 54 -17.00 0.03 9.47
C GLY A 54 -18.33 0.33 8.80
N GLY A 55 -19.45 -0.02 9.45
CA GLY A 55 -20.83 0.17 8.94
C GLY A 55 -21.26 1.64 8.77
N ARG A 56 -20.39 2.45 8.18
CA ARG A 56 -20.59 3.84 7.84
C ARG A 56 -21.23 3.90 6.46
N ALA A 57 -22.35 4.62 6.36
CA ALA A 57 -22.95 4.91 5.07
C ALA A 57 -21.91 5.60 4.16
N PRO A 58 -21.83 5.22 2.87
CA PRO A 58 -20.95 5.86 1.90
C PRO A 58 -21.21 7.37 1.87
N ARG A 59 -20.17 8.17 1.97
CA ARG A 59 -20.25 9.62 1.86
C ARG A 59 -20.02 10.06 0.43
N LEU A 60 -20.61 11.21 0.07
CA LEU A 60 -20.32 11.88 -1.18
C LEU A 60 -18.82 12.25 -1.19
N GLY A 61 -18.01 11.49 -1.94
CA GLY A 61 -16.54 11.58 -1.92
C GLY A 61 -15.83 10.23 -1.82
N ASP A 62 -16.52 9.18 -1.39
CA ASP A 62 -15.98 7.82 -1.29
C ASP A 62 -16.04 7.11 -2.66
N VAL A 63 -15.56 7.75 -3.73
CA VAL A 63 -15.56 7.14 -5.07
C VAL A 63 -14.14 6.77 -5.44
N GLU A 64 -13.90 5.48 -5.64
CA GLU A 64 -12.59 4.94 -6.01
C GLU A 64 -12.64 4.29 -7.40
N PRO A 65 -11.54 4.37 -8.18
CA PRO A 65 -11.45 3.68 -9.45
C PRO A 65 -11.28 2.17 -9.20
N ILE A 66 -12.22 1.39 -9.72
CA ILE A 66 -12.14 -0.07 -9.73
C ILE A 66 -11.79 -0.52 -11.14
N ILE A 67 -10.66 -1.23 -11.26
CA ILE A 67 -10.22 -1.89 -12.49
C ILE A 67 -10.20 -3.38 -12.23
N ARG A 68 -11.19 -4.08 -12.80
CA ARG A 68 -11.27 -5.53 -12.73
C ARG A 68 -10.57 -6.12 -13.94
N ALA A 69 -9.59 -6.99 -13.70
CA ALA A 69 -8.88 -7.73 -14.74
C ALA A 69 -9.02 -9.23 -14.48
N GLU A 70 -9.16 -10.01 -15.55
CA GLU A 70 -9.01 -11.46 -15.53
C GLU A 70 -7.63 -11.86 -16.04
N TYR A 71 -7.11 -12.98 -15.54
CA TYR A 71 -5.84 -13.57 -15.98
C TYR A 71 -5.90 -15.08 -15.82
N THR A 72 -5.06 -15.81 -16.55
CA THR A 72 -5.04 -17.28 -16.50
C THR A 72 -3.68 -17.76 -16.02
N VAL A 73 -3.69 -18.64 -15.02
CA VAL A 73 -2.50 -19.31 -14.48
C VAL A 73 -2.74 -20.81 -14.58
N ASP A 74 -1.86 -21.53 -15.28
CA ASP A 74 -1.95 -22.98 -15.46
C ASP A 74 -3.32 -23.49 -15.94
N GLY A 75 -3.96 -22.74 -16.83
CA GLY A 75 -5.29 -23.06 -17.39
C GLY A 75 -6.47 -22.69 -16.48
N VAL A 76 -6.22 -22.19 -15.27
CA VAL A 76 -7.24 -21.71 -14.33
C VAL A 76 -7.39 -20.21 -14.43
N ARG A 77 -8.63 -19.73 -14.54
CA ARG A 77 -8.93 -18.30 -14.66
C ARG A 77 -9.12 -17.67 -13.28
N TYR A 78 -8.41 -16.58 -13.05
CA TYR A 78 -8.50 -15.75 -11.86
C TYR A 78 -8.93 -14.33 -12.23
N SER A 79 -9.39 -13.57 -11.23
CA SER A 79 -9.71 -12.16 -11.40
C SER A 79 -9.18 -11.34 -10.23
N THR A 80 -8.72 -10.13 -10.53
CA THR A 80 -8.27 -9.15 -9.53
C THR A 80 -8.94 -7.81 -9.79
N ALA A 81 -9.15 -7.04 -8.72
CA ALA A 81 -9.59 -5.64 -8.79
C ALA A 81 -8.48 -4.65 -8.36
N SER A 82 -7.29 -5.17 -8.02
CA SER A 82 -6.23 -4.39 -7.40
C SER A 82 -5.21 -3.94 -8.44
N VAL A 83 -5.11 -2.63 -8.64
CA VAL A 83 -4.06 -2.04 -9.49
C VAL A 83 -2.71 -2.14 -8.79
N ARG A 84 -2.67 -1.77 -7.50
CA ARG A 84 -1.48 -1.76 -6.62
C ARG A 84 -1.91 -2.02 -5.17
N TRP A 85 -0.98 -2.42 -4.31
CA TRP A 85 -1.25 -2.69 -2.88
C TRP A 85 -1.84 -1.48 -2.14
N ALA A 86 -1.31 -0.29 -2.38
CA ALA A 86 -1.74 0.94 -1.70
C ALA A 86 -3.03 1.55 -2.28
N GLY A 87 -3.67 0.91 -3.25
CA GLY A 87 -4.81 1.49 -3.97
C GLY A 87 -4.43 2.64 -4.91
N VAL A 88 -5.41 3.20 -5.61
CA VAL A 88 -5.19 4.32 -6.54
C VAL A 88 -5.64 5.60 -5.86
N PRO A 89 -4.77 6.62 -5.75
CA PRO A 89 -5.19 7.89 -5.15
C PRO A 89 -6.20 8.61 -6.05
N SER A 90 -7.15 9.32 -5.45
CA SER A 90 -8.26 9.98 -6.16
C SER A 90 -7.82 10.90 -7.30
N TRP A 91 -6.74 11.68 -7.11
CA TRP A 91 -6.19 12.56 -8.14
C TRP A 91 -5.65 11.81 -9.38
N ALA A 92 -5.29 10.53 -9.23
CA ALA A 92 -4.80 9.68 -10.32
C ALA A 92 -5.90 8.79 -10.92
N ALA A 93 -7.13 8.83 -10.40
CA ALA A 93 -8.19 7.88 -10.75
C ALA A 93 -8.51 7.90 -12.25
N THR A 94 -8.85 9.07 -12.79
CA THR A 94 -9.19 9.25 -14.22
C THR A 94 -8.05 8.80 -15.14
N ARG A 95 -6.81 9.14 -14.79
CA ARG A 95 -5.62 8.74 -15.56
C ARG A 95 -5.43 7.22 -15.53
N THR A 96 -5.68 6.60 -14.39
CA THR A 96 -5.53 5.13 -14.23
C THR A 96 -6.62 4.41 -15.02
N LEU A 97 -7.87 4.86 -14.96
CA LEU A 97 -8.97 4.31 -15.77
C LEU A 97 -8.69 4.43 -17.28
N ALA A 98 -8.16 5.57 -17.72
CA ALA A 98 -7.79 5.77 -19.11
C ALA A 98 -6.64 4.85 -19.58
N ARG A 99 -5.76 4.43 -18.67
CA ARG A 99 -4.65 3.51 -18.97
C ARG A 99 -5.10 2.06 -19.12
N TYR A 100 -6.19 1.70 -18.45
CA TYR A 100 -6.74 0.35 -18.43
C TYR A 100 -8.20 0.36 -18.89
N PRO A 101 -8.49 0.71 -20.16
CA PRO A 101 -9.86 0.70 -20.66
C PRO A 101 -10.40 -0.74 -20.70
N GLU A 102 -11.72 -0.87 -20.66
CA GLU A 102 -12.37 -2.17 -20.76
C GLU A 102 -11.94 -2.91 -22.03
N GLY A 103 -11.65 -4.21 -21.88
CA GLY A 103 -11.16 -5.05 -22.96
C GLY A 103 -9.68 -4.91 -23.27
N ALA A 104 -8.92 -4.02 -22.63
CA ALA A 104 -7.49 -3.89 -22.83
C ALA A 104 -6.72 -5.17 -22.41
N ALA A 105 -5.72 -5.55 -23.20
CA ALA A 105 -4.77 -6.57 -22.81
C ALA A 105 -3.85 -6.03 -21.69
N VAL A 106 -3.67 -6.82 -20.64
CA VAL A 106 -2.85 -6.45 -19.48
C VAL A 106 -1.97 -7.61 -19.06
N VAL A 107 -0.95 -7.31 -18.25
CA VAL A 107 -0.13 -8.31 -17.58
C VAL A 107 -0.36 -8.17 -16.10
N VAL A 108 -0.79 -9.26 -15.45
CA VAL A 108 -1.04 -9.31 -14.02
C VAL A 108 0.11 -10.04 -13.35
N ALA A 109 0.73 -9.40 -12.37
CA ALA A 109 1.66 -10.07 -11.46
C ALA A 109 0.85 -10.71 -10.32
N TYR A 110 0.98 -12.02 -10.11
CA TYR A 110 0.17 -12.76 -9.14
C TYR A 110 1.04 -13.33 -8.01
N ASP A 111 0.46 -13.49 -6.82
CA ASP A 111 1.14 -14.18 -5.73
C ASP A 111 1.19 -15.69 -6.03
N PRO A 112 2.37 -16.31 -6.19
CA PRO A 112 2.46 -17.74 -6.50
C PRO A 112 1.96 -18.62 -5.35
N ALA A 113 1.95 -18.11 -4.11
CA ALA A 113 1.37 -18.83 -2.97
C ALA A 113 -0.15 -18.69 -2.90
N GLU A 114 -0.71 -17.63 -3.48
CA GLU A 114 -2.15 -17.36 -3.48
C GLU A 114 -2.57 -16.70 -4.82
N PRO A 115 -2.80 -17.48 -5.90
CA PRO A 115 -3.04 -16.96 -7.25
C PRO A 115 -4.34 -16.17 -7.42
N THR A 116 -5.16 -16.02 -6.38
CA THR A 116 -6.31 -15.10 -6.37
C THR A 116 -5.86 -13.64 -6.17
N VAL A 117 -4.66 -13.42 -5.63
CA VAL A 117 -4.08 -12.09 -5.41
C VAL A 117 -3.24 -11.69 -6.62
N GLY A 118 -3.72 -10.68 -7.36
CA GLY A 118 -3.04 -10.16 -8.55
C GLY A 118 -2.93 -8.64 -8.54
N LEU A 119 -1.84 -8.10 -9.11
CA LEU A 119 -1.55 -6.67 -9.24
C LEU A 119 -1.21 -6.32 -10.69
N LEU A 120 -1.73 -5.20 -11.17
CA LEU A 120 -1.38 -4.65 -12.49
C LEU A 120 -0.05 -3.87 -12.44
N GLU A 121 0.21 -3.20 -11.32
CA GLU A 121 1.40 -2.38 -11.08
C GLU A 121 2.09 -2.84 -9.79
N PRO A 122 2.87 -3.95 -9.82
CA PRO A 122 3.60 -4.43 -8.65
C PRO A 122 4.76 -3.50 -8.28
N GLY A 123 5.06 -3.41 -6.98
CA GLY A 123 6.16 -2.63 -6.44
C GLY A 123 5.76 -1.63 -5.35
N PRO A 124 6.76 -1.02 -4.69
CA PRO A 124 6.55 -0.08 -3.63
C PRO A 124 6.05 1.26 -4.14
N THR A 125 5.14 1.85 -3.37
CA THR A 125 4.70 3.23 -3.61
C THR A 125 5.57 4.21 -2.84
N LEU A 126 5.65 5.47 -3.31
CA LEU A 126 6.37 6.53 -2.61
C LEU A 126 5.84 6.71 -1.19
N VAL A 127 4.53 6.55 -0.98
CA VAL A 127 3.86 6.68 0.32
C VAL A 127 4.43 5.69 1.35
N SER A 128 4.58 4.42 0.95
CA SER A 128 5.14 3.36 1.79
C SER A 128 6.58 3.67 2.23
N GLY A 129 7.39 4.23 1.33
CA GLY A 129 8.75 4.66 1.62
C GLY A 129 8.80 5.84 2.60
N THR A 130 7.96 6.85 2.40
CA THR A 130 7.92 8.05 3.25
C THR A 130 7.48 7.74 4.68
N GLN A 131 6.51 6.83 4.88
CA GLN A 131 6.06 6.43 6.22
C GLN A 131 7.18 5.73 7.02
N VAL A 132 7.95 4.86 6.37
CA VAL A 132 9.11 4.23 7.00
C VAL A 132 10.18 5.27 7.35
N ALA A 133 10.46 6.22 6.44
CA ALA A 133 11.45 7.27 6.66
C ALA A 133 11.08 8.20 7.83
N LEU A 134 9.80 8.59 7.95
CA LEU A 134 9.32 9.42 9.05
C LEU A 134 9.45 8.73 10.40
N GLY A 135 9.07 7.45 10.48
CA GLY A 135 9.21 6.69 11.72
C GLY A 135 10.66 6.50 12.15
N LEU A 136 11.57 6.25 11.20
CA LEU A 136 13.02 6.20 11.47
C LEU A 136 13.56 7.56 11.92
N GLY A 137 13.11 8.65 11.29
CA GLY A 137 13.47 10.02 11.68
C GLY A 137 13.09 10.33 13.12
N ALA A 138 11.87 9.96 13.55
CA ALA A 138 11.41 10.16 14.92
C ALA A 138 12.27 9.39 15.94
N VAL A 139 12.67 8.15 15.62
CA VAL A 139 13.56 7.35 16.48
C VAL A 139 14.94 7.99 16.62
N LEU A 140 15.55 8.43 15.51
CA LEU A 140 16.85 9.10 15.53
C LEU A 140 16.83 10.40 16.33
N LEU A 141 15.74 11.18 16.22
CA LEU A 141 15.58 12.43 16.93
C LEU A 141 15.42 12.22 18.45
N GLY A 142 14.69 11.17 18.85
CA GLY A 142 14.60 10.75 20.25
C GLY A 142 15.95 10.28 20.84
N LEU A 143 16.74 9.52 20.05
CA LEU A 143 18.08 9.09 20.46
C LEU A 143 19.06 10.26 20.58
N LEU A 144 19.01 11.21 19.65
CA LEU A 144 19.84 12.41 19.68
C LEU A 144 19.51 13.26 20.91
N TRP A 145 18.23 13.44 21.22
CA TRP A 145 17.79 14.15 22.41
C TRP A 145 18.28 13.48 23.70
N LEU A 146 18.17 12.15 23.79
CA LEU A 146 18.74 11.40 24.93
C LEU A 146 20.25 11.61 25.06
N HIS A 147 20.98 11.58 23.95
CA HIS A 147 22.42 11.74 23.96
C HIS A 147 22.84 13.13 24.46
N VAL A 148 22.22 14.19 23.93
CA VAL A 148 22.47 15.58 24.37
C VAL A 148 22.09 15.78 25.84
N ALA A 149 20.94 15.25 26.27
CA ALA A 149 20.49 15.33 27.67
C ALA A 149 21.39 14.53 28.64
N SER A 150 22.05 13.48 28.16
CA SER A 150 23.03 12.69 28.94
C SER A 150 24.40 13.36 29.01
N ALA A 151 24.78 14.15 28.00
CA ALA A 151 26.06 14.87 27.94
C ALA A 151 26.04 16.21 28.71
N ALA A 152 24.85 16.73 29.03
CA ALA A 152 24.66 17.98 29.77
C ALA A 152 24.55 17.79 31.31
N ARG A 153 24.74 16.57 31.81
CA ARG A 153 24.80 16.23 33.24
C ARG A 153 26.22 15.89 33.65
#